data_AF-A0A5C8JIY4-F1
#
_entry.id   AF-A0A5C8JIY4-F1
#
_cell.length_a   1.000
_cell.length_b   1.000
_cell.length_c   1.000
_cell.angle_alpha   90.00
_cell.angle_beta   90.00
_cell.angle_gamma   90.00
#
_symmetry.space_group_name_H-M   'P 1'
#
loop_
_entity.id
_entity.type
_entity.pdbx_description
1 polymer ?
#
loop_
_entity_poly.entity_id
_entity_poly.type
_entity_poly.pdbx_seq_one_letter_code
_entity_poly.pdbx_strand_id
1 'polypeptide(L)'
;MKKHLLRWGILYYSVLSCLAVVAYAMLHLIVYKVDWYKYETNGNYYIKISKLMSGGLVRISGNERQINSPFLISVFLIGFLIAFGIFIYAYRTFYARTYTPLLPMFGYLVPIFYAYGLSSNSITVLAICYPLIIVGGIISAAALKSLY
;
A
#
# COMPACT_ATOMS: atom_id res chain seq x y z
N MET A 1 1.72 15.67 -20.13
CA MET A 1 2.59 14.81 -19.30
C MET A 1 3.67 14.22 -20.20
N LYS A 2 4.97 14.33 -19.85
CA LYS A 2 6.03 13.69 -20.66
C LYS A 2 5.75 12.19 -20.75
N LYS A 3 5.82 11.57 -21.94
CA LYS A 3 5.54 10.14 -22.17
C LYS A 3 6.29 9.20 -21.20
N HIS A 4 7.40 9.67 -20.64
CA HIS A 4 8.24 8.93 -19.71
C HIS A 4 7.57 8.76 -18.35
N LEU A 5 6.92 9.83 -17.88
CA LEU A 5 6.13 9.83 -16.66
C LEU A 5 4.88 8.94 -16.80
N LEU A 6 4.32 8.81 -18.01
CA LEU A 6 3.19 7.90 -18.25
C LEU A 6 3.61 6.44 -18.12
N ARG A 7 4.75 6.08 -18.71
CA ARG A 7 5.27 4.71 -18.68
C ARG A 7 5.70 4.27 -17.28
N TRP A 8 6.45 5.12 -16.59
CA TRP A 8 7.06 4.75 -15.31
C TRP A 8 6.30 5.27 -14.08
N GLY A 9 5.25 6.08 -14.27
CA GLY A 9 4.54 6.77 -13.20
C GLY A 9 3.97 5.83 -12.14
N ILE A 10 3.34 4.72 -12.56
CA ILE A 10 2.84 3.70 -11.63
C ILE A 10 4.00 3.11 -10.84
N LEU A 11 5.07 2.68 -11.50
CA LEU A 11 6.22 2.06 -10.84
C LEU A 11 6.88 3.00 -9.83
N TYR A 12 7.15 4.24 -10.22
CA TYR A 12 7.76 5.22 -9.33
C TYR A 12 6.90 5.47 -8.10
N TYR A 13 5.58 5.63 -8.30
CA TYR A 13 4.66 5.80 -7.19
C TYR A 13 4.56 4.55 -6.31
N SER A 14 4.58 3.35 -6.90
CA SER A 14 4.59 2.08 -6.17
C SER A 14 5.77 1.92 -5.24
N VAL A 15 6.97 2.30 -5.68
CA VAL A 15 8.18 2.24 -4.84
C VAL A 15 8.13 3.32 -3.76
N LEU A 16 7.76 4.55 -4.12
CA LEU A 16 7.67 5.66 -3.17
C LEU A 16 6.62 5.42 -2.07
N SER A 17 5.44 4.94 -2.45
CA SER A 17 4.37 4.61 -1.49
C SER A 17 4.78 3.48 -0.54
N CYS A 18 5.47 2.45 -1.05
CA CYS A 18 6.01 1.37 -0.21
C CYS A 18 6.97 1.91 0.85
N LEU A 19 7.95 2.73 0.43
CA LEU A 19 8.90 3.36 1.35
C LEU A 19 8.19 4.25 2.37
N ALA A 20 7.20 5.03 1.94
CA ALA A 20 6.43 5.90 2.83
C ALA A 20 5.63 5.11 3.88
N VAL A 21 5.03 3.98 3.51
CA VAL A 21 4.31 3.11 4.44
C VAL A 21 5.25 2.41 5.43
N VAL A 22 6.41 1.93 4.96
CA VAL A 22 7.43 1.35 5.85
C VAL A 22 7.95 2.38 6.85
N ALA A 23 8.30 3.59 6.38
CA ALA A 23 8.76 4.67 7.23
C ALA A 23 7.67 5.08 8.26
N TYR A 24 6.42 5.17 7.82
CA TYR A 24 5.29 5.45 8.71
C TYR A 24 5.14 4.39 9.81
N ALA A 25 5.26 3.11 9.47
CA ALA A 25 5.20 2.00 10.43
C ALA A 25 6.38 2.04 11.43
N MET A 26 7.60 2.33 10.95
CA MET A 26 8.79 2.48 11.81
C MET A 26 8.66 3.67 12.76
N LEU A 27 8.18 4.82 12.28
CA LEU A 27 7.94 5.99 13.14
C LEU A 27 6.93 5.69 14.24
N HIS A 28 5.86 4.96 13.93
CA HIS A 28 4.89 4.54 14.94
C HIS A 28 5.53 3.62 15.99
N LEU A 29 6.34 2.64 15.58
CA LEU A 29 7.08 1.77 16.50
C LEU A 29 7.96 2.57 17.49
N ILE A 30 8.66 3.59 16.99
CA ILE A 30 9.52 4.46 17.81
C ILE A 30 8.67 5.30 18.78
N VAL A 31 7.56 5.89 18.31
CA VAL A 31 6.65 6.70 19.12
C VAL A 31 6.03 5.90 20.27
N TYR A 32 5.72 4.62 20.06
CA TYR A 32 5.18 3.75 21.11
C TYR A 32 6.20 3.27 22.14
N LYS A 33 7.50 3.59 21.98
CA LYS A 33 8.60 3.19 22.90
C LYS A 33 8.50 1.71 23.31
N VAL A 34 8.40 0.82 22.33
CA VAL A 34 8.31 -0.62 22.59
C VAL A 34 9.64 -1.11 23.17
N ASP A 35 9.58 -1.69 24.38
CA ASP A 35 10.71 -2.31 25.04
C ASP A 35 10.77 -3.80 24.68
N TRP A 36 11.65 -4.14 23.74
CA TRP A 36 11.79 -5.51 23.24
C TRP A 36 12.31 -6.49 24.29
N TYR A 37 13.14 -6.02 25.23
CA TYR A 37 13.64 -6.86 26.32
C TYR A 37 12.50 -7.25 27.27
N LYS A 38 11.64 -6.28 27.60
CA LYS A 38 10.45 -6.53 28.44
C LYS A 38 9.37 -7.33 27.70
N TYR A 39 9.33 -7.27 26.37
CA TYR A 39 8.45 -8.08 25.53
C TYR A 39 8.76 -9.57 25.63
N GLU A 40 10.04 -9.95 25.61
CA GLU A 40 10.44 -11.36 25.69
C GLU A 40 10.37 -11.92 27.11
N THR A 41 10.55 -11.07 28.12
CA THR A 41 10.71 -11.50 29.53
C THR A 41 9.44 -11.41 30.37
N ASN A 42 8.44 -10.59 29.99
CA ASN A 42 7.23 -10.37 30.79
C ASN A 42 5.96 -10.73 30.02
N GLY A 43 5.28 -11.80 30.44
CA GLY A 43 4.06 -12.30 29.80
C GLY A 43 2.91 -11.27 29.72
N ASN A 44 2.74 -10.40 30.71
CA ASN A 44 1.71 -9.36 30.66
C ASN A 44 2.07 -8.24 29.68
N TYR A 45 3.36 -7.90 29.58
CA TYR A 45 3.84 -6.93 28.60
C TYR A 45 3.80 -7.51 27.18
N TYR A 46 4.12 -8.80 27.02
CA TYR A 46 3.91 -9.56 25.79
C TYR A 46 2.45 -9.49 25.34
N ILE A 47 1.47 -9.80 26.21
CA ILE A 47 0.04 -9.73 25.87
C ILE A 47 -0.37 -8.29 25.48
N LYS A 48 0.13 -7.28 26.19
CA LYS A 48 -0.16 -5.86 25.90
C LYS A 48 0.38 -5.43 24.53
N ILE A 49 1.64 -5.73 24.24
CA ILE A 49 2.30 -5.32 22.99
C ILE A 49 1.84 -6.20 21.81
N SER A 50 1.63 -7.50 22.00
CA SER A 50 1.05 -8.38 20.98
C SER A 50 -0.37 -7.94 20.60
N LYS A 51 -1.20 -7.54 21.57
CA LYS A 51 -2.52 -6.91 21.30
C LYS A 51 -2.38 -5.53 20.64
N LEU A 52 -1.26 -4.84 20.82
CA LEU A 52 -0.95 -3.59 20.11
C LEU A 52 -0.57 -3.85 18.65
N MET A 53 0.31 -4.82 18.42
CA MET A 53 0.80 -5.23 17.11
C MET A 53 -0.27 -5.96 16.28
N SER A 54 -1.14 -6.75 16.92
CA SER A 54 -2.22 -7.48 16.25
C SER A 54 -3.27 -6.55 15.64
N GLY A 55 -3.45 -5.34 16.18
CA GLY A 55 -4.31 -4.30 15.59
C GLY A 55 -3.63 -3.46 14.52
N GLY A 56 -2.43 -3.85 14.07
CA GLY A 56 -1.60 -3.08 13.16
C GLY A 56 -0.92 -1.91 13.87
N LEU A 57 0.38 -1.73 13.65
CA LEU A 57 1.21 -0.64 14.19
C LEU A 57 0.79 0.78 13.73
N VAL A 58 -0.40 0.91 13.15
CA VAL A 58 -0.97 2.11 12.52
C VAL A 58 -2.28 2.46 13.24
N ARG A 59 -2.20 2.67 14.56
CA ARG A 59 -3.34 2.94 15.42
C ARG A 59 -3.49 4.45 15.67
N ILE A 60 -4.36 5.12 14.93
CA ILE A 60 -4.91 6.41 15.35
C ILE A 60 -6.39 6.16 15.68
N SER A 61 -6.65 5.76 16.93
CA SER A 61 -7.97 5.52 17.57
C SER A 61 -9.11 4.86 16.76
N GLY A 62 -9.66 3.76 17.30
CA GLY A 62 -10.97 3.19 16.89
C GLY A 62 -10.89 2.09 15.82
N ASN A 63 -11.68 1.02 16.06
CA ASN A 63 -11.89 -0.20 15.26
C ASN A 63 -10.63 -0.96 14.78
N GLU A 64 -10.37 -2.13 15.38
CA GLU A 64 -9.19 -2.98 15.14
C GLU A 64 -9.07 -3.53 13.70
N ARG A 65 -10.11 -3.37 12.88
CA ARG A 65 -10.20 -3.95 11.54
C ARG A 65 -10.00 -2.93 10.40
N GLN A 66 -9.69 -1.66 10.70
CA GLN A 66 -9.70 -0.59 9.70
C GLN A 66 -8.38 0.18 9.60
N ILE A 67 -7.96 0.50 8.38
CA ILE A 67 -6.94 1.53 8.15
C ILE A 67 -7.60 2.88 8.45
N ASN A 68 -7.48 3.35 9.69
CA ASN A 68 -8.05 4.64 10.10
C ASN A 68 -7.02 5.78 10.07
N SER A 69 -5.86 5.57 9.43
CA SER A 69 -4.84 6.60 9.28
C SER A 69 -5.14 7.43 8.03
N PRO A 70 -5.44 8.74 8.17
CA PRO A 70 -5.67 9.62 7.02
C PRO A 70 -4.48 9.63 6.05
N PHE A 71 -3.27 9.48 6.57
CA PHE A 71 -2.05 9.39 5.76
C PHE A 71 -2.08 8.16 4.85
N LEU A 72 -2.31 6.96 5.42
CA LEU A 72 -2.36 5.73 4.63
C LEU A 72 -3.49 5.77 3.59
N ILE A 73 -4.69 6.20 3.99
CA ILE A 73 -5.82 6.35 3.07
C ILE A 73 -5.44 7.25 1.88
N SER A 74 -4.78 8.38 2.15
CA SER A 74 -4.32 9.30 1.09
C SER A 74 -3.31 8.64 0.16
N VAL A 75 -2.33 7.90 0.70
CA VAL A 75 -1.33 7.18 -0.10
C VAL A 75 -1.98 6.15 -1.03
N PHE A 76 -2.94 5.36 -0.52
CA PHE A 76 -3.64 4.37 -1.34
C PHE A 76 -4.55 5.04 -2.38
N LEU A 77 -5.28 6.09 -2.00
CA LEU A 77 -6.18 6.81 -2.89
C LEU A 77 -5.43 7.47 -4.06
N ILE A 78 -4.30 8.13 -3.79
CA ILE A 78 -3.46 8.74 -4.84
C ILE A 78 -2.92 7.66 -5.78
N GLY A 79 -2.48 6.52 -5.25
CA GLY A 79 -2.01 5.39 -6.07
C GLY A 79 -3.09 4.83 -6.98
N PHE A 80 -4.30 4.66 -6.45
CA PHE A 80 -5.47 4.29 -7.22
C PHE A 80 -5.76 5.28 -8.35
N LEU A 81 -5.78 6.59 -8.06
CA LEU A 81 -6.04 7.63 -9.07
C LEU A 81 -4.98 7.67 -10.18
N ILE A 82 -3.71 7.47 -9.82
CA ILE A 82 -2.61 7.38 -10.81
C ILE A 82 -2.81 6.18 -11.72
N ALA A 83 -3.08 4.99 -11.15
CA ALA A 83 -3.30 3.77 -11.92
C ALA A 83 -4.54 3.90 -12.83
N PHE A 84 -5.63 4.49 -12.32
CA PHE A 84 -6.85 4.75 -13.07
C PHE A 84 -6.65 5.74 -14.22
N GLY A 85 -5.94 6.85 -13.98
CA GLY A 85 -5.62 7.83 -15.02
C GLY A 85 -4.79 7.22 -16.16
N ILE A 86 -3.80 6.39 -15.81
CA ILE A 86 -2.96 5.70 -16.79
C ILE A 86 -3.76 4.62 -17.53
N PHE A 87 -4.66 3.91 -16.85
CA PHE A 87 -5.59 2.97 -17.48
C PHE A 87 -6.44 3.66 -18.55
N ILE A 88 -7.09 4.79 -18.23
CA ILE A 88 -7.90 5.55 -19.19
C ILE A 88 -7.06 5.98 -20.40
N TYR A 89 -5.84 6.48 -20.16
CA TYR A 89 -4.95 6.93 -21.23
C TYR A 89 -4.54 5.76 -22.15
N ALA A 90 -4.13 4.64 -21.56
CA ALA A 90 -3.77 3.43 -22.29
C ALA A 90 -4.95 2.91 -23.10
N TYR A 91 -6.14 2.83 -22.50
CA TYR A 91 -7.34 2.30 -23.15
C TYR A 91 -7.79 3.11 -24.38
N ARG A 92 -7.65 4.44 -24.31
CA ARG A 92 -7.94 5.37 -25.41
C ARG A 92 -6.92 5.30 -26.54
N THR A 93 -5.70 4.85 -26.26
CA THR A 93 -4.61 4.83 -27.26
C THR A 93 -4.52 3.46 -27.92
N PHE A 94 -4.89 3.35 -29.20
CA PHE A 94 -4.98 2.06 -29.90
C PHE A 94 -3.71 1.21 -29.81
N TYR A 95 -2.54 1.82 -30.05
CA TYR A 95 -1.23 1.12 -30.04
C TYR A 95 -0.71 0.77 -28.63
N ALA A 96 -1.29 1.35 -27.57
CA ALA A 96 -0.86 1.16 -26.18
C ALA A 96 -1.98 0.61 -25.30
N ARG A 97 -3.05 0.07 -25.90
CA ARG A 97 -4.21 -0.46 -25.20
C ARG A 97 -3.81 -1.65 -24.34
N THR A 98 -3.93 -1.48 -23.03
CA THR A 98 -3.61 -2.53 -22.05
C THR A 98 -4.49 -2.42 -20.82
N TYR A 99 -4.76 -3.56 -20.20
CA TYR A 99 -5.47 -3.66 -18.92
C TYR A 99 -4.52 -3.82 -17.74
N THR A 100 -3.20 -3.84 -18.00
CA THR A 100 -2.17 -4.05 -16.97
C THR A 100 -2.20 -3.04 -15.82
N PRO A 101 -2.58 -1.75 -16.01
CA PRO A 101 -2.71 -0.82 -14.89
C PRO A 101 -3.82 -1.19 -13.89
N LEU A 102 -4.74 -2.10 -14.24
CA LEU A 102 -5.75 -2.59 -13.30
C LEU A 102 -5.14 -3.41 -12.16
N LEU A 103 -4.06 -4.15 -12.41
CA LEU A 103 -3.40 -4.97 -11.39
C LEU A 103 -2.91 -4.14 -10.18
N PRO A 104 -2.10 -3.08 -10.38
CA PRO A 104 -1.72 -2.20 -9.27
C PRO A 104 -2.92 -1.40 -8.74
N MET A 105 -3.91 -1.06 -9.58
CA MET A 105 -5.13 -0.38 -9.14
C MET A 105 -5.90 -1.20 -8.08
N PHE A 106 -6.10 -2.50 -8.32
CA PHE A 106 -6.71 -3.40 -7.33
C PHE A 106 -5.83 -3.52 -6.08
N GLY A 107 -4.51 -3.58 -6.25
CA GLY A 107 -3.56 -3.59 -5.13
C GLY A 107 -3.69 -2.37 -4.21
N TYR A 108 -3.91 -1.17 -4.75
CA TYR A 108 -4.16 0.03 -3.95
C TYR A 108 -5.56 0.07 -3.33
N LEU A 109 -6.53 -0.61 -3.97
CA LEU A 109 -7.93 -0.60 -3.55
C LEU A 109 -8.18 -1.55 -2.37
N VAL A 110 -7.56 -2.74 -2.37
CA VAL A 110 -7.74 -3.75 -1.31
C VAL A 110 -7.47 -3.20 0.11
N PRO A 111 -6.37 -2.49 0.39
CA PRO A 111 -6.12 -1.91 1.72
C PRO A 111 -7.16 -0.88 2.18
N ILE A 112 -7.84 -0.19 1.25
CA ILE A 112 -8.88 0.80 1.58
C ILE A 112 -10.15 0.08 2.05
N PHE A 113 -10.58 -0.95 1.30
CA PHE A 113 -11.78 -1.72 1.61
C PHE A 113 -11.56 -2.81 2.67
N TYR A 114 -10.29 -3.09 2.99
CA TYR A 114 -9.87 -3.97 4.07
C TYR A 114 -10.54 -3.65 5.42
N ALA A 115 -10.95 -2.39 5.60
CA ALA A 115 -11.77 -1.92 6.70
C ALA A 115 -13.08 -2.73 6.95
N TYR A 116 -13.52 -3.55 5.99
CA TYR A 116 -14.75 -4.33 6.05
C TYR A 116 -14.54 -5.86 6.09
N GLY A 117 -13.46 -6.35 6.73
CA GLY A 117 -13.47 -7.70 7.32
C GLY A 117 -12.73 -8.83 6.59
N LEU A 118 -11.70 -8.54 5.78
CA LEU A 118 -10.98 -9.57 5.00
C LEU A 118 -9.88 -10.33 5.77
N SER A 119 -9.35 -9.78 6.87
CA SER A 119 -8.32 -10.41 7.75
C SER A 119 -8.26 -9.65 9.08
N SER A 120 -7.61 -10.20 10.10
CA SER A 120 -7.44 -9.57 11.43
C SER A 120 -6.24 -8.63 11.54
N ASN A 121 -5.30 -8.66 10.60
CA ASN A 121 -4.06 -7.87 10.68
C ASN A 121 -3.81 -7.02 9.41
N SER A 122 -3.76 -5.70 9.56
CA SER A 122 -3.51 -4.78 8.44
C SER A 122 -2.12 -4.94 7.81
N ILE A 123 -1.12 -5.38 8.57
CA ILE A 123 0.25 -5.58 8.07
C ILE A 123 0.30 -6.73 7.07
N THR A 124 -0.43 -7.82 7.30
CA THR A 124 -0.44 -8.97 6.37
C THR A 124 -1.09 -8.62 5.05
N VAL A 125 -2.15 -7.81 5.07
CA VAL A 125 -2.78 -7.30 3.85
C VAL A 125 -1.85 -6.39 3.07
N LEU A 126 -1.13 -5.49 3.75
CA LEU A 126 -0.11 -4.66 3.10
C LEU A 126 1.01 -5.51 2.50
N ALA A 127 1.46 -6.56 3.20
CA ALA A 127 2.49 -7.48 2.72
C ALA A 127 2.08 -8.25 1.47
N ILE A 128 0.78 -8.53 1.28
CA ILE A 128 0.25 -9.17 0.05
C ILE A 128 0.03 -8.14 -1.07
N CYS A 129 -0.48 -6.96 -0.73
CA CYS A 129 -0.84 -5.94 -1.71
C CYS A 129 0.39 -5.29 -2.35
N TYR A 130 1.46 -5.00 -1.60
CA TYR A 130 2.63 -4.31 -2.14
C TYR A 130 3.38 -5.09 -3.24
N PRO A 131 3.61 -6.41 -3.12
CA PRO A 131 4.13 -7.21 -4.23
C PRO A 131 3.26 -7.11 -5.48
N LEU A 132 1.93 -7.17 -5.35
CA LEU A 132 1.00 -7.00 -6.48
C LEU A 132 1.09 -5.61 -7.11
N ILE A 133 1.18 -4.56 -6.28
CA ILE A 133 1.34 -3.17 -6.72
C ILE A 133 2.66 -2.97 -7.48
N ILE A 134 3.77 -3.53 -7.00
CA ILE A 134 5.09 -3.38 -7.59
C ILE A 134 5.19 -4.19 -8.88
N VAL A 135 4.84 -5.48 -8.85
CA VAL A 135 4.86 -6.35 -10.04
C VAL A 135 3.90 -5.81 -11.10
N GLY A 136 2.70 -5.38 -10.70
CA GLY A 136 1.75 -4.73 -11.60
C GLY A 136 2.27 -3.44 -12.21
N GLY A 137 3.03 -2.64 -11.44
CA GLY A 137 3.73 -1.46 -11.95
C GLY A 137 4.79 -1.80 -12.99
N ILE A 138 5.59 -2.85 -12.78
CA ILE A 138 6.61 -3.33 -13.72
C ILE A 138 5.95 -3.78 -15.03
N ILE A 139 4.93 -4.63 -14.94
CA ILE A 139 4.20 -5.15 -16.10
C ILE A 139 3.53 -4.01 -16.87
N SER A 140 2.93 -3.05 -16.15
CA SER A 140 2.32 -1.86 -16.78
C SER A 140 3.36 -1.02 -17.52
N ALA A 141 4.53 -0.78 -16.92
CA ALA A 141 5.60 -0.03 -17.55
C ALA A 141 6.19 -0.74 -18.78
N ALA A 142 6.21 -2.09 -18.77
CA ALA A 142 6.60 -2.89 -19.92
C ALA A 142 5.56 -2.83 -21.04
N ALA A 143 4.27 -2.96 -20.71
CA ALA A 143 3.16 -2.89 -21.68
C ALA A 143 3.04 -1.51 -22.36
N LEU A 144 3.38 -0.43 -21.63
CA LEU A 144 3.38 0.93 -22.14
C LEU A 144 4.64 1.29 -22.97
N LYS A 145 5.51 0.31 -23.26
CA LYS A 145 6.69 0.53 -24.13
C LYS A 145 6.30 1.05 -25.51
N SER A 146 5.15 0.63 -26.05
CA SER A 146 4.66 1.04 -27.38
C SER A 146 4.24 2.50 -27.51
N LEU A 147 4.25 3.30 -26.42
CA LEU A 147 4.08 4.75 -26.48
C LEU A 147 5.30 5.49 -27.07
N TYR A 148 6.40 4.77 -27.26
CA TYR A 148 7.69 5.19 -27.81
C TYR A 148 8.03 4.38 -29.06
#